data_AF-A0A453BIA2-F1
#
_entry.id   AF-A0A453BIA2-F1
#
_cell.length_a   1.000
_cell.length_b   1.000
_cell.length_c   1.000
_cell.angle_alpha   90.00
_cell.angle_beta   90.00
_cell.angle_gamma   90.00
#
_symmetry.space_group_name_H-M   'P 1'
#
loop_
_entity.id
_entity.type
_entity.pdbx_description
1 polymer ?
#
loop_
_entity_poly.entity_id
_entity_poly.type
_entity_poly.pdbx_seq_one_letter_code
_entity_poly.pdbx_strand_id
1 'polypeptide(L)'
;NFDETRLALEARNNALEKLQQSMLEKEQMLEQIQRSMQSAEEKRHASVSELSAKHRKQLESMEAQLAEVSAERTKASETIQSLQMVLAEKDSEITGIEAASTGEAARLKATLEEIKGELTHLKDQHEKERQSWEAECESLREKLEALESARFRSEIESAKFRNQLESELSTQNQLLQNKDSNLISAKEEISRLESEFSAYKIRAHALLQRKDAELSAAQNSDVLKAHEEAIREAEKEVAAALEERDEAIQDLQVAQCRHSEEIEARDLGLAELDKKLKNVMKKLDYVTSQFLSEKESWEKKLASVEESWRLKCESMKGQSNGHVEDHLQKNLGEWTLKYEKLKEEHESFRDISDRMIEEKEREIAKLLNANKDLHHSLEAKAAVSKRDNQSPAGYIKQDALSIELAEQQILLLARQQAQREEELSQSHRHILALQQEVEDLERENRLHDQQEAMLKAELRNMERSQKREGVDMTYLKNVILKLLETGEVGALLPVVAMLLQFSPDELNKCQHGVLSNVASLPATALSDGGSTPNSFFGRFTF
;
A
#
# COMPACT_ATOMS: atom_id res chain seq x y z
N ASN A 1 197.51 -92.78 -101.90
CA ASN A 1 196.15 -92.33 -102.25
C ASN A 1 195.00 -93.03 -101.50
N PHE A 2 195.23 -93.97 -100.58
CA PHE A 2 194.13 -94.61 -99.82
C PHE A 2 193.97 -94.08 -98.37
N ASP A 3 195.01 -93.48 -97.78
CA ASP A 3 194.95 -93.03 -96.37
C ASP A 3 194.34 -91.62 -96.20
N GLU A 4 194.50 -90.72 -97.19
CA GLU A 4 193.89 -89.38 -97.15
C GLU A 4 192.35 -89.43 -97.26
N THR A 5 191.81 -90.40 -98.01
CA THR A 5 190.36 -90.58 -98.13
C THR A 5 189.75 -91.10 -96.84
N ARG A 6 190.49 -91.88 -96.04
CA ARG A 6 190.04 -92.42 -94.75
C ARG A 6 189.99 -91.36 -93.65
N LEU A 7 191.01 -90.50 -93.56
CA LEU A 7 191.03 -89.38 -92.61
C LEU A 7 189.93 -88.34 -92.91
N ALA A 8 189.66 -88.07 -94.19
CA ALA A 8 188.55 -87.20 -94.60
C ALA A 8 187.17 -87.81 -94.28
N LEU A 9 187.05 -89.14 -94.33
CA LEU A 9 185.85 -89.88 -93.92
C LEU A 9 185.63 -89.84 -92.40
N GLU A 10 186.67 -90.03 -91.59
CA GLU A 10 186.58 -89.93 -90.13
C GLU A 10 186.25 -88.51 -89.66
N ALA A 11 186.85 -87.47 -90.26
CA ALA A 11 186.52 -86.08 -89.94
C ALA A 11 185.08 -85.72 -90.32
N ARG A 12 184.59 -86.25 -91.46
CA ARG A 12 183.18 -86.12 -91.87
C ARG A 12 182.26 -86.87 -90.91
N ASN A 13 182.59 -88.08 -90.47
CA ASN A 13 181.79 -88.82 -89.49
C ASN A 13 181.72 -88.08 -88.15
N ASN A 14 182.83 -87.57 -87.62
CA ASN A 14 182.82 -86.79 -86.38
C ASN A 14 182.01 -85.49 -86.50
N ALA A 15 182.06 -84.81 -87.64
CA ALA A 15 181.22 -83.64 -87.90
C ALA A 15 179.73 -84.02 -88.00
N LEU A 16 179.43 -85.19 -88.58
CA LEU A 16 178.09 -85.73 -88.74
C LEU A 16 177.50 -86.17 -87.39
N GLU A 17 178.29 -86.83 -86.53
CA GLU A 17 177.90 -87.17 -85.15
C GLU A 17 177.63 -85.93 -84.31
N LYS A 18 178.48 -84.90 -84.37
CA LYS A 18 178.22 -83.62 -83.68
C LYS A 18 176.97 -82.92 -84.20
N LEU A 19 176.72 -82.99 -85.51
CA LEU A 19 175.48 -82.49 -86.12
C LEU A 19 174.26 -83.29 -85.67
N GLN A 20 174.36 -84.62 -85.60
CA GLN A 20 173.31 -85.49 -85.10
C GLN A 20 173.01 -85.21 -83.63
N GLN A 21 174.03 -85.03 -82.79
CA GLN A 21 173.84 -84.73 -81.37
C GLN A 21 173.25 -83.33 -81.17
N SER A 22 173.70 -82.34 -81.94
CA SER A 22 173.09 -80.99 -81.95
C SER A 22 171.65 -81.00 -82.48
N MET A 23 171.33 -81.86 -83.45
CA MET A 23 169.98 -82.07 -83.96
C MET A 23 169.09 -82.67 -82.86
N LEU A 24 169.56 -83.70 -82.17
CA LEU A 24 168.85 -84.36 -81.06
C LEU A 24 168.58 -83.40 -79.90
N GLU A 25 169.56 -82.56 -79.53
CA GLU A 25 169.37 -81.52 -78.51
C GLU A 25 168.34 -80.48 -78.94
N LYS A 26 168.36 -80.05 -80.22
CA LYS A 26 167.35 -79.12 -80.76
C LYS A 26 165.97 -79.76 -80.83
N GLU A 27 165.87 -81.05 -81.15
CA GLU A 27 164.62 -81.82 -81.13
C GLU A 27 164.07 -81.91 -79.70
N GLN A 28 164.91 -82.25 -78.71
CA GLN A 28 164.50 -82.24 -77.30
C GLN A 28 164.05 -80.87 -76.81
N MET A 29 164.76 -79.80 -77.20
CA MET A 29 164.37 -78.42 -76.87
C MET A 29 163.05 -78.04 -77.56
N LEU A 30 162.84 -78.42 -78.82
CA LEU A 30 161.58 -78.19 -79.52
C LEU A 30 160.43 -78.94 -78.87
N GLU A 31 160.61 -80.20 -78.48
CA GLU A 31 159.61 -80.96 -77.74
C GLU A 31 159.32 -80.33 -76.38
N GLN A 32 160.34 -79.86 -75.66
CA GLN A 32 160.14 -79.19 -74.38
C GLN A 32 159.40 -77.86 -74.52
N ILE A 33 159.72 -77.08 -75.56
CA ILE A 33 158.98 -75.86 -75.91
C ILE A 33 157.53 -76.22 -76.28
N GLN A 34 157.31 -77.23 -77.12
CA GLN A 34 155.98 -77.68 -77.51
C GLN A 34 155.14 -78.14 -76.30
N ARG A 35 155.72 -78.94 -75.39
CA ARG A 35 155.05 -79.34 -74.14
C ARG A 35 154.74 -78.14 -73.25
N SER A 36 155.67 -77.19 -73.13
CA SER A 36 155.45 -75.98 -72.33
C SER A 36 154.38 -75.07 -72.94
N MET A 37 154.32 -74.99 -74.27
CA MET A 37 153.33 -74.23 -75.02
C MET A 37 151.95 -74.89 -74.91
N GLN A 38 151.85 -76.21 -75.07
CA GLN A 38 150.62 -76.96 -74.85
C GLN A 38 150.12 -76.79 -73.41
N SER A 39 150.99 -76.90 -72.41
CA SER A 39 150.61 -76.66 -71.01
C SER A 39 150.13 -75.22 -70.78
N ALA A 40 150.77 -74.24 -71.40
CA ALA A 40 150.35 -72.84 -71.32
C ALA A 40 149.00 -72.61 -72.04
N GLU A 41 148.78 -73.24 -73.18
CA GLU A 41 147.52 -73.20 -73.93
C GLU A 41 146.39 -73.87 -73.13
N GLU A 42 146.61 -75.04 -72.55
CA GLU A 42 145.65 -75.72 -71.67
C GLU A 42 145.27 -74.86 -70.47
N LYS A 43 146.26 -74.24 -69.80
CA LYS A 43 146.00 -73.29 -68.70
C LYS A 43 145.19 -72.09 -69.16
N ARG A 44 145.49 -71.54 -70.35
CA ARG A 44 144.71 -70.45 -70.94
C ARG A 44 143.27 -70.91 -71.21
N HIS A 45 143.07 -72.07 -71.83
CA HIS A 45 141.73 -72.60 -72.10
C HIS A 45 140.95 -72.89 -70.82
N ALA A 46 141.59 -73.43 -69.79
CA ALA A 46 140.99 -73.64 -68.48
C ALA A 46 140.57 -72.29 -67.85
N SER A 47 141.45 -71.28 -67.88
CA SER A 47 141.14 -69.95 -67.33
C SER A 47 140.00 -69.24 -68.08
N VAL A 48 139.95 -69.35 -69.42
CA VAL A 48 138.87 -68.80 -70.24
C VAL A 48 137.56 -69.55 -69.99
N SER A 49 137.62 -70.87 -69.84
CA SER A 49 136.45 -71.68 -69.52
C SER A 49 135.92 -71.35 -68.12
N GLU A 50 136.79 -71.18 -67.13
CA GLU A 50 136.42 -70.77 -65.78
C GLU A 50 135.83 -69.35 -65.75
N LEU A 51 136.45 -68.39 -66.44
CA LEU A 51 135.93 -67.03 -66.55
C LEU A 51 134.60 -66.99 -67.28
N SER A 52 134.44 -67.72 -68.38
CA SER A 52 133.16 -67.79 -69.10
C SER A 52 132.06 -68.46 -68.26
N ALA A 53 132.40 -69.47 -67.47
CA ALA A 53 131.46 -70.08 -66.52
C ALA A 53 131.09 -69.11 -65.39
N LYS A 54 132.05 -68.32 -64.86
CA LYS A 54 131.77 -67.26 -63.88
C LYS A 54 130.85 -66.19 -64.45
N HIS A 55 131.14 -65.68 -65.65
CA HIS A 55 130.29 -64.69 -66.32
C HIS A 55 128.89 -65.24 -66.61
N ARG A 56 128.78 -66.51 -67.05
CA ARG A 56 127.47 -67.14 -67.29
C ARG A 56 126.65 -67.24 -66.00
N LYS A 57 127.26 -67.68 -64.91
CA LYS A 57 126.60 -67.72 -63.59
C LYS A 57 126.18 -66.33 -63.11
N GLN A 58 127.01 -65.31 -63.37
CA GLN A 58 126.65 -63.91 -63.05
C GLN A 58 125.47 -63.44 -63.89
N LEU A 59 125.44 -63.72 -65.19
CA LEU A 59 124.31 -63.38 -66.06
C LEU A 59 123.04 -64.11 -65.61
N GLU A 60 123.10 -65.42 -65.37
CA GLU A 60 121.97 -66.20 -64.86
C GLU A 60 121.45 -65.65 -63.52
N SER A 61 122.35 -65.24 -62.61
CA SER A 61 121.99 -64.60 -61.35
C SER A 61 121.32 -63.24 -61.54
N MET A 62 121.80 -62.41 -62.46
CA MET A 62 121.23 -61.08 -62.73
C MET A 62 119.89 -61.20 -63.47
N GLU A 63 119.76 -62.16 -64.39
CA GLU A 63 118.51 -62.49 -65.07
C GLU A 63 117.46 -63.00 -64.08
N ALA A 64 117.86 -63.87 -63.13
CA ALA A 64 116.98 -64.32 -62.06
C ALA A 64 116.50 -63.15 -61.17
N GLN A 65 117.40 -62.24 -60.78
CA GLN A 65 117.03 -61.04 -60.02
C GLN A 65 116.10 -60.11 -60.81
N LEU A 66 116.35 -59.90 -62.11
CA LEU A 66 115.47 -59.10 -62.96
C LEU A 66 114.08 -59.75 -63.10
N ALA A 67 114.02 -61.07 -63.25
CA ALA A 67 112.76 -61.81 -63.28
C ALA A 67 112.01 -61.68 -61.95
N GLU A 68 112.69 -61.82 -60.81
CA GLU A 68 112.12 -61.65 -59.47
C GLU A 68 111.55 -60.23 -59.28
N VAL A 69 112.35 -59.19 -59.55
CA VAL A 69 111.91 -57.78 -59.46
C VAL A 69 110.77 -57.49 -60.42
N SER A 70 110.76 -58.08 -61.63
CA SER A 70 109.64 -57.90 -62.57
C SER A 70 108.36 -58.55 -62.06
N ALA A 71 108.45 -59.73 -61.44
CA ALA A 71 107.32 -60.43 -60.85
C ALA A 71 106.79 -59.71 -59.59
N GLU A 72 107.68 -59.12 -58.79
CA GLU A 72 107.30 -58.24 -57.68
C GLU A 72 106.60 -56.98 -58.18
N ARG A 73 107.11 -56.36 -59.27
CA ARG A 73 106.47 -55.20 -59.90
C ARG A 73 105.07 -55.53 -60.45
N THR A 74 104.88 -56.69 -61.08
CA THR A 74 103.55 -57.10 -61.57
C THR A 74 102.60 -57.34 -60.41
N LYS A 75 103.03 -58.05 -59.36
CA LYS A 75 102.24 -58.22 -58.13
C LYS A 75 101.87 -56.88 -57.50
N ALA A 76 102.82 -55.95 -57.39
CA ALA A 76 102.56 -54.61 -56.88
C ALA A 76 101.53 -53.87 -57.75
N SER A 77 101.65 -53.93 -59.08
CA SER A 77 100.67 -53.34 -60.01
C SER A 77 99.27 -53.93 -59.84
N GLU A 78 99.15 -55.25 -59.69
CA GLU A 78 97.87 -55.93 -59.43
C GLU A 78 97.27 -55.50 -58.09
N THR A 79 98.08 -55.38 -57.03
CA THR A 79 97.61 -54.87 -55.74
C THR A 79 97.14 -53.42 -55.82
N ILE A 80 97.85 -52.56 -56.57
CA ILE A 80 97.44 -51.16 -56.78
C ILE A 80 96.12 -51.11 -57.53
N GLN A 81 95.95 -51.91 -58.59
CA GLN A 81 94.69 -51.97 -59.35
C GLN A 81 93.52 -52.47 -58.49
N SER A 82 93.76 -53.50 -57.67
CA SER A 82 92.76 -54.00 -56.72
C SER A 82 92.36 -52.91 -55.70
N LEU A 83 93.33 -52.22 -55.11
CA LEU A 83 93.07 -51.12 -54.18
C LEU A 83 92.37 -49.94 -54.85
N GLN A 84 92.71 -49.60 -56.10
CA GLN A 84 92.03 -48.56 -56.87
C GLN A 84 90.56 -48.92 -57.14
N MET A 85 90.26 -50.18 -57.44
CA MET A 85 88.89 -50.65 -57.63
C MET A 85 88.09 -50.55 -56.34
N VAL A 86 88.67 -50.98 -55.21
CA VAL A 86 88.03 -50.86 -53.89
C VAL A 86 87.82 -49.39 -53.51
N LEU A 87 88.79 -48.51 -53.80
CA LEU A 87 88.62 -47.06 -53.56
C LEU A 87 87.45 -46.49 -54.37
N ALA A 88 87.34 -46.82 -55.66
CA ALA A 88 86.23 -46.37 -56.50
C ALA A 88 84.87 -46.89 -56.00
N GLU A 89 84.81 -48.14 -55.52
CA GLU A 89 83.61 -48.70 -54.90
C GLU A 89 83.25 -47.94 -53.61
N LYS A 90 84.24 -47.67 -52.74
CA LYS A 90 84.02 -46.91 -51.51
C LYS A 90 83.61 -45.47 -51.77
N ASP A 91 84.18 -44.81 -52.77
CA ASP A 91 83.76 -43.47 -53.20
C ASP A 91 82.31 -43.49 -53.73
N SER A 92 81.91 -44.55 -54.45
CA SER A 92 80.51 -44.72 -54.87
C SER A 92 79.56 -44.98 -53.69
N GLU A 93 79.99 -45.75 -52.69
CA GLU A 93 79.21 -45.95 -51.45
C GLU A 93 79.06 -44.63 -50.68
N ILE A 94 80.14 -43.86 -50.52
CA ILE A 94 80.14 -42.56 -49.82
C ILE A 94 79.20 -41.59 -50.53
N THR A 95 79.31 -41.43 -51.85
CA THR A 95 78.41 -40.54 -52.62
C THR A 95 76.94 -40.98 -52.53
N GLY A 96 76.67 -42.29 -52.49
CA GLY A 96 75.34 -42.83 -52.24
C GLY A 96 74.81 -42.48 -50.84
N ILE A 97 75.63 -42.63 -49.81
CA ILE A 97 75.30 -42.28 -48.43
C ILE A 97 75.09 -40.76 -48.28
N GLU A 98 75.93 -39.94 -48.90
CA GLU A 98 75.81 -38.49 -48.88
C GLU A 98 74.52 -38.02 -49.56
N ALA A 99 74.15 -38.60 -50.71
CA ALA A 99 72.90 -38.30 -51.39
C ALA A 99 71.68 -38.72 -50.56
N ALA A 100 71.71 -39.91 -49.94
CA ALA A 100 70.65 -40.37 -49.05
C ALA A 100 70.50 -39.47 -47.82
N SER A 101 71.60 -39.15 -47.14
CA SER A 101 71.63 -38.27 -45.96
C SER A 101 71.14 -36.86 -46.30
N THR A 102 71.56 -36.30 -47.44
CA THR A 102 71.10 -34.98 -47.90
C THR A 102 69.59 -35.00 -48.22
N GLY A 103 69.10 -36.08 -48.82
CA GLY A 103 67.68 -36.28 -49.09
C GLY A 103 66.84 -36.40 -47.82
N GLU A 104 67.31 -37.15 -46.83
CA GLU A 104 66.68 -37.26 -45.50
C GLU A 104 66.68 -35.92 -44.76
N ALA A 105 67.80 -35.18 -44.77
CA ALA A 105 67.88 -33.85 -44.18
C ALA A 105 66.89 -32.87 -44.83
N ALA A 106 66.74 -32.93 -46.16
CA ALA A 106 65.75 -32.11 -46.88
C ALA A 106 64.30 -32.47 -46.50
N ARG A 107 63.98 -33.76 -46.37
CA ARG A 107 62.65 -34.22 -45.93
C ARG A 107 62.36 -33.79 -44.49
N LEU A 108 63.31 -33.99 -43.57
CA LEU A 108 63.17 -33.56 -42.17
C LEU A 108 62.99 -32.04 -42.07
N LYS A 109 63.71 -31.26 -42.89
CA LYS A 109 63.53 -29.81 -42.95
C LYS A 109 62.14 -29.42 -43.45
N ALA A 110 61.61 -30.10 -44.47
CA ALA A 110 60.27 -29.85 -44.99
C ALA A 110 59.20 -30.14 -43.92
N THR A 111 59.30 -31.28 -43.22
CA THR A 111 58.38 -31.62 -42.12
C THR A 111 58.50 -30.64 -40.96
N LEU A 112 59.70 -30.12 -40.68
CA LEU A 112 59.91 -29.11 -39.65
C LEU A 112 59.22 -27.78 -39.98
N GLU A 113 59.33 -27.33 -41.23
CA GLU A 113 58.65 -26.09 -41.66
C GLU A 113 57.13 -26.26 -41.73
N GLU A 114 56.62 -27.45 -42.07
CA GLU A 114 55.19 -27.78 -42.00
C GLU A 114 54.67 -27.72 -40.56
N ILE A 115 55.32 -28.44 -39.63
CA ILE A 115 54.97 -28.43 -38.20
C ILE A 115 55.06 -27.01 -37.63
N LYS A 116 56.06 -26.22 -38.05
CA LYS A 116 56.21 -24.83 -37.63
C LYS A 116 55.07 -23.96 -38.16
N GLY A 117 54.64 -24.17 -39.40
CA GLY A 117 53.46 -23.50 -39.97
C GLY A 117 52.19 -23.84 -39.20
N GLU A 118 51.95 -25.13 -38.93
CA GLU A 118 50.83 -25.59 -38.11
C GLU A 118 50.87 -24.98 -36.70
N LEU A 119 52.04 -24.96 -36.05
CA LEU A 119 52.21 -24.35 -34.74
C LEU A 119 51.88 -22.86 -34.73
N THR A 120 52.32 -22.12 -35.76
CA THR A 120 51.97 -20.69 -35.89
C THR A 120 50.47 -20.50 -36.11
N HIS A 121 49.84 -21.35 -36.93
CA HIS A 121 48.40 -21.29 -37.17
C HIS A 121 47.60 -21.59 -35.89
N LEU A 122 47.99 -22.63 -35.15
CA LEU A 122 47.36 -22.99 -33.87
C LEU A 122 47.50 -21.86 -32.84
N LYS A 123 48.69 -21.24 -32.78
CA LYS A 123 48.95 -20.10 -31.89
C LYS A 123 48.05 -18.91 -32.21
N ASP A 124 47.89 -18.58 -33.50
CA ASP A 124 47.01 -17.48 -33.93
C ASP A 124 45.54 -17.78 -33.65
N GLN A 125 45.11 -19.04 -33.78
CA GLN A 125 43.76 -19.45 -33.43
C GLN A 125 43.51 -19.32 -31.92
N HIS A 126 44.42 -19.83 -31.10
CA HIS A 126 44.32 -19.69 -29.64
C HIS A 126 44.33 -18.23 -29.20
N GLU A 127 45.12 -17.36 -29.84
CA GLU A 127 45.12 -15.93 -29.53
C GLU A 127 43.79 -15.26 -29.90
N LYS A 128 43.17 -15.65 -31.02
CA LYS A 128 41.82 -15.16 -31.39
C LYS A 128 40.75 -15.64 -30.40
N GLU A 129 40.78 -16.90 -30.02
CA GLU A 129 39.87 -17.46 -29.01
C GLU A 129 40.07 -16.76 -27.66
N ARG A 130 41.32 -16.53 -27.25
CA ARG A 130 41.64 -15.77 -26.03
C ARG A 130 41.04 -14.37 -26.08
N GLN A 131 41.19 -13.65 -27.20
CA GLN A 131 40.62 -12.32 -27.38
C GLN A 131 39.08 -12.32 -27.38
N SER A 132 38.43 -13.32 -27.99
CA SER A 132 36.97 -13.42 -27.94
C SER A 132 36.47 -13.68 -26.51
N TRP A 133 37.13 -14.57 -25.77
CA TRP A 133 36.79 -14.83 -24.37
C TRP A 133 37.04 -13.60 -23.50
N GLU A 134 38.13 -12.88 -23.72
CA GLU A 134 38.44 -11.63 -23.01
C GLU A 134 37.36 -10.56 -23.25
N ALA A 135 36.94 -10.37 -24.52
CA ALA A 135 35.87 -9.44 -24.87
C ALA A 135 34.50 -9.85 -24.28
N GLU A 136 34.17 -11.14 -24.26
CA GLU A 136 32.94 -11.63 -23.62
C GLU A 136 32.98 -11.41 -22.11
N CYS A 137 34.11 -11.69 -21.45
CA CYS A 137 34.32 -11.41 -20.04
C CYS A 137 34.19 -9.93 -19.70
N GLU A 138 34.73 -9.04 -20.53
CA GLU A 138 34.59 -7.59 -20.37
C GLU A 138 33.13 -7.15 -20.51
N SER A 139 32.42 -7.61 -21.54
CA SER A 139 30.98 -7.33 -21.71
C SER A 139 30.14 -7.83 -20.53
N LEU A 140 30.44 -9.03 -20.00
CA LEU A 140 29.76 -9.56 -18.82
C LEU A 140 30.07 -8.73 -17.57
N ARG A 141 31.31 -8.26 -17.41
CA ARG A 141 31.71 -7.39 -16.30
C ARG A 141 30.99 -6.05 -16.36
N GLU A 142 30.90 -5.42 -17.52
CA GLU A 142 30.16 -4.17 -17.73
C GLU A 142 28.66 -4.34 -17.42
N LYS A 143 28.05 -5.46 -17.86
CA LYS A 143 26.66 -5.78 -17.55
C LYS A 143 26.45 -5.99 -16.05
N LEU A 144 27.37 -6.67 -15.38
CA LEU A 144 27.32 -6.89 -13.94
C LEU A 144 27.39 -5.54 -13.20
N GLU A 145 28.36 -4.69 -13.53
CA GLU A 145 28.51 -3.37 -12.92
C GLU A 145 27.27 -2.48 -13.19
N ALA A 146 26.69 -2.53 -14.38
CA ALA A 146 25.46 -1.83 -14.72
C ALA A 146 24.27 -2.32 -13.86
N LEU A 147 24.11 -3.64 -13.69
CA LEU A 147 23.06 -4.23 -12.85
C LEU A 147 23.26 -3.93 -11.37
N GLU A 148 24.50 -4.01 -10.86
CA GLU A 148 24.83 -3.63 -9.49
C GLU A 148 24.52 -2.16 -9.23
N SER A 149 24.90 -1.26 -10.15
CA SER A 149 24.56 0.17 -10.04
C SER A 149 23.04 0.42 -10.04
N ALA A 150 22.28 -0.33 -10.84
CA ALA A 150 20.82 -0.24 -10.88
C ALA A 150 20.19 -0.75 -9.59
N ARG A 151 20.70 -1.86 -9.04
CA ARG A 151 20.27 -2.40 -7.74
C ARG A 151 20.54 -1.40 -6.62
N PHE A 152 21.73 -0.81 -6.56
CA PHE A 152 22.06 0.21 -5.56
C PHE A 152 21.14 1.42 -5.65
N ARG A 153 20.82 1.91 -6.86
CA ARG A 153 19.85 3.00 -7.04
C ARG A 153 18.45 2.64 -6.51
N SER A 154 17.97 1.45 -6.86
CA SER A 154 16.67 0.95 -6.38
C SER A 154 16.63 0.79 -4.86
N GLU A 155 17.71 0.30 -4.25
CA GLU A 155 17.82 0.15 -2.79
C GLU A 155 17.83 1.51 -2.08
N ILE A 156 18.51 2.51 -2.64
CA ILE A 156 18.49 3.90 -2.14
C ILE A 156 17.07 4.48 -2.24
N GLU A 157 16.38 4.29 -3.36
CA GLU A 157 15.00 4.77 -3.54
C GLU A 157 14.04 4.10 -2.57
N SER A 158 14.13 2.78 -2.41
CA SER A 158 13.36 2.02 -1.42
C SER A 158 13.64 2.49 0.02
N ALA A 159 14.90 2.76 0.36
CA ALA A 159 15.25 3.32 1.67
C ALA A 159 14.65 4.72 1.88
N LYS A 160 14.65 5.59 0.85
CA LYS A 160 14.00 6.91 0.93
C LYS A 160 12.48 6.79 1.16
N PHE A 161 11.80 5.91 0.41
CA PHE A 161 10.36 5.68 0.59
C PHE A 161 10.04 5.10 1.98
N ARG A 162 10.85 4.15 2.48
CA ARG A 162 10.70 3.63 3.85
C ARG A 162 10.86 4.73 4.90
N ASN A 163 11.90 5.55 4.80
CA ASN A 163 12.10 6.67 5.73
C ASN A 163 10.93 7.67 5.70
N GLN A 164 10.39 7.95 4.51
CA GLN A 164 9.21 8.80 4.37
C GLN A 164 7.99 8.20 5.08
N LEU A 165 7.67 6.92 4.81
CA LEU A 165 6.56 6.23 5.46
C LEU A 165 6.74 6.13 6.98
N GLU A 166 7.97 5.91 7.46
CA GLU A 166 8.27 5.88 8.89
C GLU A 166 8.05 7.25 9.55
N SER A 167 8.42 8.35 8.86
CA SER A 167 8.14 9.70 9.33
C SER A 167 6.64 9.99 9.37
N GLU A 168 5.88 9.60 8.33
CA GLU A 168 4.43 9.75 8.27
C GLU A 168 3.75 8.93 9.38
N LEU A 169 4.18 7.68 9.61
CA LEU A 169 3.69 6.83 10.68
C LEU A 169 3.96 7.45 12.05
N SER A 170 5.14 8.04 12.27
CA SER A 170 5.46 8.78 13.50
C SER A 170 4.50 9.95 13.73
N THR A 171 4.22 10.75 12.69
CA THR A 171 3.27 11.87 12.81
C THR A 171 1.84 11.40 13.11
N GLN A 172 1.39 10.31 12.48
CA GLN A 172 0.06 9.74 12.73
C GLN A 172 -0.04 9.19 14.15
N ASN A 173 1.02 8.54 14.64
CA ASN A 173 1.04 8.00 16.00
C ASN A 173 1.01 9.13 17.06
N GLN A 174 1.73 10.24 16.82
CA GLN A 174 1.64 11.43 17.67
C GLN A 174 0.23 12.04 17.66
N LEU A 175 -0.41 12.12 16.50
CA LEU A 175 -1.79 12.61 16.40
C LEU A 175 -2.75 11.71 17.18
N LEU A 176 -2.60 10.40 17.07
CA LEU A 176 -3.43 9.42 17.78
C LEU A 176 -3.24 9.56 19.30
N GLN A 177 -2.00 9.65 19.77
CA GLN A 177 -1.70 9.89 21.18
C GLN A 177 -2.34 11.20 21.70
N ASN A 178 -2.30 12.28 20.91
CA ASN A 178 -2.97 13.53 21.25
C ASN A 178 -4.51 13.40 21.26
N LYS A 179 -5.10 12.57 20.40
CA LYS A 179 -6.55 12.29 20.42
C LYS A 179 -6.92 11.47 21.64
N ASP A 180 -6.12 10.48 22.01
CA ASP A 180 -6.33 9.67 23.21
C ASP A 180 -6.22 10.52 24.48
N SER A 181 -5.24 11.42 24.57
CA SER A 181 -5.14 12.34 25.72
C SER A 181 -6.35 13.25 25.83
N ASN A 182 -6.83 13.81 24.70
CA ASN A 182 -8.04 14.63 24.68
C ASN A 182 -9.29 13.83 25.06
N LEU A 183 -9.40 12.58 24.60
CA LEU A 183 -10.50 11.70 24.96
C LEU A 183 -10.51 11.38 26.46
N ILE A 184 -9.33 11.15 27.06
CA ILE A 184 -9.18 10.94 28.50
C ILE A 184 -9.65 12.20 29.26
N SER A 185 -9.16 13.39 28.89
CA SER A 185 -9.59 14.65 29.53
C SER A 185 -11.09 14.90 29.38
N ALA A 186 -11.67 14.59 28.22
CA ALA A 186 -13.11 14.71 28.01
C ALA A 186 -13.92 13.71 28.87
N LYS A 187 -13.44 12.48 29.03
CA LYS A 187 -14.05 11.48 29.92
C LYS A 187 -13.99 11.92 31.38
N GLU A 188 -12.85 12.45 31.83
CA GLU A 188 -12.70 13.00 33.18
C GLU A 188 -13.68 14.15 33.44
N GLU A 189 -13.85 15.05 32.47
CA GLU A 189 -14.82 16.14 32.54
C GLU A 189 -16.27 15.62 32.60
N ILE A 190 -16.61 14.62 31.80
CA ILE A 190 -17.93 13.97 31.86
C ILE A 190 -18.16 13.36 33.24
N SER A 191 -17.20 12.60 33.78
CA SER A 191 -17.32 12.01 35.12
C SER A 191 -17.45 13.07 36.21
N ARG A 192 -16.75 14.21 36.07
CA ARG A 192 -16.92 15.36 36.97
C ARG A 192 -18.34 15.91 36.90
N LEU A 193 -18.86 16.18 35.70
CA LEU A 193 -20.21 16.71 35.50
C LEU A 193 -21.29 15.73 35.96
N GLU A 194 -21.11 14.42 35.76
CA GLU A 194 -22.02 13.39 36.28
C GLU A 194 -22.04 13.38 37.82
N SER A 195 -20.87 13.51 38.46
CA SER A 195 -20.77 13.66 39.92
C SER A 195 -21.47 14.94 40.39
N GLU A 196 -21.24 16.08 39.74
CA GLU A 196 -21.90 17.35 40.06
C GLU A 196 -23.43 17.27 39.87
N PHE A 197 -23.89 16.64 38.79
CA PHE A 197 -25.31 16.44 38.50
C PHE A 197 -25.97 15.52 39.54
N SER A 198 -25.28 14.44 39.94
CA SER A 198 -25.77 13.54 40.99
C SER A 198 -25.87 14.26 42.35
N ALA A 199 -24.87 15.07 42.70
CA ALA A 199 -24.88 15.91 43.90
C ALA A 199 -26.01 16.94 43.86
N TYR A 200 -26.22 17.58 42.70
CA TYR A 200 -27.34 18.49 42.49
C TYR A 200 -28.69 17.78 42.66
N LYS A 201 -28.85 16.59 42.07
CA LYS A 201 -30.07 15.78 42.20
C LYS A 201 -30.35 15.43 43.66
N ILE A 202 -29.33 15.00 44.42
CA ILE A 202 -29.46 14.73 45.86
C ILE A 202 -29.89 16.00 46.61
N ARG A 203 -29.25 17.14 46.33
CA ARG A 203 -29.58 18.43 46.97
C ARG A 203 -31.01 18.86 46.67
N ALA A 204 -31.46 18.72 45.41
CA ALA A 204 -32.82 19.03 45.00
C ALA A 204 -33.84 18.13 45.69
N HIS A 205 -33.59 16.82 45.76
CA HIS A 205 -34.45 15.90 46.51
C HIS A 205 -34.50 16.23 48.01
N ALA A 206 -33.37 16.56 48.63
CA ALA A 206 -33.34 16.95 50.04
C ALA A 206 -34.11 18.25 50.29
N LEU A 207 -34.04 19.23 49.38
CA LEU A 207 -34.82 20.47 49.45
C LEU A 207 -36.32 20.20 49.31
N LEU A 208 -36.71 19.36 48.36
CA LEU A 208 -38.11 18.94 48.19
C LEU A 208 -38.61 18.22 49.44
N GLN A 209 -37.89 17.22 49.93
CA GLN A 209 -38.25 16.49 51.15
C GLN A 209 -38.36 17.41 52.36
N ARG A 210 -37.46 18.40 52.48
CA ARG A 210 -37.56 19.43 53.53
C ARG A 210 -38.81 20.29 53.36
N LYS A 211 -39.16 20.69 52.13
CA LYS A 211 -40.37 21.46 51.86
C LYS A 211 -41.64 20.65 52.13
N ASP A 212 -41.67 19.39 51.75
CA ASP A 212 -42.77 18.48 52.07
C ASP A 212 -42.92 18.29 53.59
N ALA A 213 -41.80 18.19 54.31
CA ALA A 213 -41.80 18.13 55.78
C ALA A 213 -42.27 19.46 56.41
N GLU A 214 -41.83 20.62 55.89
CA GLU A 214 -42.29 21.95 56.32
C GLU A 214 -43.79 22.13 56.05
N LEU A 215 -44.30 21.71 54.89
CA LEU A 215 -45.72 21.73 54.54
C LEU A 215 -46.53 20.81 55.46
N SER A 216 -46.04 19.59 55.70
CA SER A 216 -46.67 18.65 56.63
C SER A 216 -46.69 19.20 58.05
N ALA A 217 -45.62 19.86 58.50
CA ALA A 217 -45.57 20.51 59.81
C ALA A 217 -46.51 21.73 59.89
N ALA A 218 -46.62 22.52 58.82
CA ALA A 218 -47.56 23.63 58.73
C ALA A 218 -49.02 23.15 58.76
N GLN A 219 -49.38 22.14 57.97
CA GLN A 219 -50.71 21.51 58.03
C GLN A 219 -51.02 20.95 59.42
N ASN A 220 -50.02 20.36 60.08
CA ASN A 220 -50.16 19.86 61.44
C ASN A 220 -50.07 20.96 62.52
N SER A 221 -49.83 22.22 62.15
CA SER A 221 -49.74 23.33 63.09
C SER A 221 -51.06 23.50 63.82
N ASP A 222 -50.98 23.56 65.14
CA ASP A 222 -52.13 23.78 66.02
C ASP A 222 -52.89 25.06 65.68
N VAL A 223 -52.24 26.05 65.04
CA VAL A 223 -52.89 27.28 64.57
C VAL A 223 -53.80 27.03 63.36
N LEU A 224 -53.38 26.23 62.38
CA LEU A 224 -54.24 25.89 61.24
C LEU A 224 -55.39 24.98 61.68
N LYS A 225 -55.13 24.03 62.56
CA LYS A 225 -56.20 23.21 63.18
C LYS A 225 -57.18 24.07 63.97
N ALA A 226 -56.69 25.04 64.76
CA ALA A 226 -57.54 25.97 65.48
C ALA A 226 -58.37 26.86 64.53
N HIS A 227 -57.81 27.30 63.40
CA HIS A 227 -58.57 28.03 62.38
C HIS A 227 -59.59 27.16 61.66
N GLU A 228 -59.25 25.92 61.30
CA GLU A 228 -60.20 24.96 60.72
C GLU A 228 -61.34 24.63 61.70
N GLU A 229 -61.04 24.49 62.99
CA GLU A 229 -62.04 24.34 64.05
C GLU A 229 -62.91 25.59 64.20
N ALA A 230 -62.32 26.78 64.18
CA ALA A 230 -63.06 28.04 64.23
C ALA A 230 -63.96 28.24 63.00
N ILE A 231 -63.50 27.88 61.80
CA ILE A 231 -64.33 27.92 60.58
C ILE A 231 -65.47 26.92 60.71
N ARG A 232 -65.20 25.69 61.15
CA ARG A 232 -66.24 24.67 61.34
C ARG A 232 -67.28 25.11 62.36
N GLU A 233 -66.87 25.80 63.42
CA GLU A 233 -67.79 26.35 64.41
C GLU A 233 -68.59 27.52 63.84
N ALA A 234 -67.96 28.43 63.12
CA ALA A 234 -68.65 29.52 62.41
C ALA A 234 -69.64 28.98 61.35
N GLU A 235 -69.31 27.90 60.64
CA GLU A 235 -70.21 27.22 59.71
C GLU A 235 -71.44 26.66 60.42
N LYS A 236 -71.28 26.06 61.61
CA LYS A 236 -72.40 25.61 62.43
C LYS A 236 -73.24 26.78 62.92
N GLU A 237 -72.62 27.87 63.37
CA GLU A 237 -73.32 29.08 63.80
C GLU A 237 -74.13 29.69 62.66
N VAL A 238 -73.57 29.75 61.45
CA VAL A 238 -74.29 30.20 60.25
C VAL A 238 -75.43 29.25 59.90
N ALA A 239 -75.22 27.94 59.99
CA ALA A 239 -76.30 26.96 59.77
C ALA A 239 -77.46 27.16 60.77
N ALA A 240 -77.15 27.35 62.05
CA ALA A 240 -78.15 27.66 63.08
C ALA A 240 -78.86 29.00 62.81
N ALA A 241 -78.12 30.04 62.42
CA ALA A 241 -78.70 31.34 62.08
C ALA A 241 -79.60 31.28 60.82
N LEU A 242 -79.28 30.40 59.86
CA LEU A 242 -80.14 30.15 58.70
C LEU A 242 -81.42 29.42 59.10
N GLU A 243 -81.34 28.44 60.00
CA GLU A 243 -82.52 27.78 60.57
C GLU A 243 -83.42 28.79 61.30
N GLU A 244 -82.85 29.65 62.17
CA GLU A 244 -83.59 30.72 62.84
C GLU A 244 -84.22 31.71 61.86
N ARG A 245 -83.51 32.07 60.78
CA ARG A 245 -84.05 32.94 59.73
C ARG A 245 -85.22 32.27 59.02
N ASP A 246 -85.13 30.98 58.71
CA ASP A 246 -86.17 30.25 58.00
C ASP A 246 -87.42 30.10 58.88
N GLU A 247 -87.26 29.86 60.19
CA GLU A 247 -88.36 29.92 61.18
C GLU A 247 -89.01 31.31 61.19
N ALA A 248 -88.22 32.39 61.25
CA ALA A 248 -88.74 33.75 61.23
C ALA A 248 -89.49 34.09 59.92
N ILE A 249 -89.01 33.59 58.77
CA ILE A 249 -89.71 33.73 57.48
C ILE A 249 -91.05 33.00 57.54
N GLN A 250 -91.09 31.80 58.11
CA GLN A 250 -92.32 31.03 58.24
C GLN A 250 -93.35 31.74 59.14
N ASP A 251 -92.91 32.32 60.25
CA ASP A 251 -93.77 33.13 61.14
C ASP A 251 -94.31 34.38 60.44
N LEU A 252 -93.47 35.08 59.67
CA LEU A 252 -93.90 36.23 58.87
C LEU A 252 -94.92 35.85 57.80
N GLN A 253 -94.75 34.69 57.13
CA GLN A 253 -95.73 34.18 56.18
C GLN A 253 -97.06 33.88 56.86
N VAL A 254 -97.05 33.27 58.05
CA VAL A 254 -98.28 33.03 58.83
C VAL A 254 -98.98 34.34 59.20
N ALA A 255 -98.21 35.36 59.62
CA ALA A 255 -98.76 36.68 59.91
C ALA A 255 -99.35 37.35 58.66
N GLN A 256 -98.68 37.24 57.50
CA GLN A 256 -99.17 37.76 56.23
C GLN A 256 -100.49 37.10 55.79
N CYS A 257 -100.62 35.78 55.97
CA CYS A 257 -101.88 35.07 55.72
C CYS A 257 -103.01 35.62 56.60
N ARG A 258 -102.77 35.79 57.91
CA ARG A 258 -103.76 36.38 58.83
C ARG A 258 -104.19 37.78 58.40
N HIS A 259 -103.24 38.64 58.04
CA HIS A 259 -103.58 39.99 57.56
C HIS A 259 -104.34 39.97 56.24
N SER A 260 -104.04 39.02 55.34
CA SER A 260 -104.80 38.85 54.10
C SER A 260 -106.25 38.46 54.38
N GLU A 261 -106.47 37.50 55.29
CA GLU A 261 -107.81 37.12 55.77
C GLU A 261 -108.55 38.31 56.39
N GLU A 262 -107.87 39.14 57.20
CA GLU A 262 -108.45 40.37 57.76
C GLU A 262 -108.84 41.39 56.68
N ILE A 263 -108.02 41.56 55.64
CA ILE A 263 -108.32 42.45 54.51
C ILE A 263 -109.53 41.93 53.73
N GLU A 264 -109.58 40.64 53.41
CA GLU A 264 -110.75 40.03 52.75
C GLU A 264 -112.03 40.22 53.57
N ALA A 265 -111.95 40.07 54.89
CA ALA A 265 -113.07 40.35 55.80
C ALA A 265 -113.48 41.83 55.78
N ARG A 266 -112.53 42.76 55.72
CA ARG A 266 -112.80 44.21 55.57
C ARG A 266 -113.44 44.53 54.23
N ASP A 267 -112.95 43.95 53.14
CA ASP A 267 -113.49 44.16 51.78
C ASP A 267 -114.92 43.63 51.67
N LEU A 268 -115.22 42.47 52.25
CA LEU A 268 -116.59 41.97 52.40
C LEU A 268 -117.48 42.95 53.17
N GLY A 269 -116.97 43.50 54.28
CA GLY A 269 -117.67 44.52 55.07
C GLY A 269 -117.92 45.82 54.28
N LEU A 270 -116.96 46.28 53.49
CA LEU A 270 -117.09 47.43 52.61
C LEU A 270 -118.12 47.19 51.50
N ALA A 271 -118.14 46.00 50.90
CA ALA A 271 -119.13 45.63 49.88
C ALA A 271 -120.56 45.64 50.45
N GLU A 272 -120.74 45.18 51.70
CA GLU A 272 -122.02 45.26 52.42
C GLU A 272 -122.45 46.72 52.64
N LEU A 273 -121.52 47.60 53.04
CA LEU A 273 -121.77 49.03 53.20
C LEU A 273 -122.08 49.73 51.87
N ASP A 274 -121.36 49.42 50.80
CA ASP A 274 -121.63 49.96 49.46
C ASP A 274 -123.03 49.54 48.96
N LYS A 275 -123.43 48.29 49.21
CA LYS A 275 -124.80 47.82 48.94
C LYS A 275 -125.85 48.62 49.73
N LYS A 276 -125.58 48.93 51.01
CA LYS A 276 -126.44 49.80 51.83
C LYS A 276 -126.47 51.23 51.29
N LEU A 277 -125.33 51.79 50.90
CA LEU A 277 -125.21 53.13 50.30
C LEU A 277 -126.03 53.22 49.01
N LYS A 278 -125.89 52.24 48.09
CA LYS A 278 -126.69 52.15 46.86
C LYS A 278 -128.19 52.10 47.15
N ASN A 279 -128.62 51.42 48.22
CA ASN A 279 -130.02 51.41 48.63
C ASN A 279 -130.48 52.78 49.15
N VAL A 280 -129.66 53.47 49.94
CA VAL A 280 -129.93 54.85 50.39
C VAL A 280 -130.00 55.81 49.21
N MET A 281 -129.09 55.69 48.25
CA MET A 281 -129.06 56.50 47.03
C MET A 281 -130.33 56.32 46.21
N LYS A 282 -130.80 55.08 46.01
CA LYS A 282 -132.11 54.81 45.39
C LYS A 282 -133.28 55.46 46.13
N LYS A 283 -133.26 55.47 47.47
CA LYS A 283 -134.27 56.18 48.27
C LYS A 283 -134.20 57.70 48.07
N LEU A 284 -132.99 58.25 47.99
CA LEU A 284 -132.78 59.68 47.74
C LEU A 284 -133.28 60.07 46.34
N ASP A 285 -132.99 59.27 45.32
CA ASP A 285 -133.48 59.49 43.95
C ASP A 285 -135.01 59.45 43.89
N TYR A 286 -135.64 58.51 44.63
CA TYR A 286 -137.10 58.45 44.78
C TYR A 286 -137.67 59.73 45.43
N VAL A 287 -137.07 60.19 46.54
CA VAL A 287 -137.51 61.43 47.22
C VAL A 287 -137.29 62.66 46.36
N THR A 288 -136.17 62.73 45.64
CA THR A 288 -135.86 63.84 44.73
C THR A 288 -136.86 63.89 43.57
N SER A 289 -137.23 62.73 43.02
CA SER A 289 -138.25 62.63 41.97
C SER A 289 -139.63 63.07 42.48
N GLN A 290 -139.99 62.73 43.73
CA GLN A 290 -141.21 63.23 44.38
C GLN A 290 -141.18 64.74 44.60
N PHE A 291 -140.05 65.29 45.05
CA PHE A 291 -139.88 66.73 45.22
C PHE A 291 -140.01 67.49 43.89
N LEU A 292 -139.44 66.95 42.82
CA LEU A 292 -139.52 67.55 41.48
C LEU A 292 -140.95 67.54 40.93
N SER A 293 -141.70 66.44 41.12
CA SER A 293 -143.10 66.37 40.68
C SER A 293 -144.00 67.32 41.47
N GLU A 294 -143.77 67.47 42.78
CA GLU A 294 -144.45 68.49 43.58
C GLU A 294 -144.11 69.90 43.11
N LYS A 295 -142.82 70.22 42.92
CA LYS A 295 -142.37 71.53 42.40
C LYS A 295 -143.07 71.88 41.08
N GLU A 296 -143.11 70.94 40.14
CA GLU A 296 -143.75 71.13 38.83
C GLU A 296 -145.27 71.35 38.96
N SER A 297 -145.91 70.70 39.94
CA SER A 297 -147.32 70.94 40.26
C SER A 297 -147.58 72.34 40.85
N TRP A 298 -146.65 72.88 41.62
CA TRP A 298 -146.71 74.24 42.18
C TRP A 298 -146.49 75.31 41.11
N GLU A 299 -145.52 75.11 40.21
CA GLU A 299 -145.26 76.03 39.09
C GLU A 299 -146.48 76.17 38.17
N LYS A 300 -147.18 75.05 37.86
CA LYS A 300 -148.44 75.10 37.09
C LYS A 300 -149.56 75.90 37.78
N LYS A 301 -149.64 75.83 39.11
CA LYS A 301 -150.61 76.61 39.89
C LYS A 301 -150.25 78.10 39.94
N LEU A 302 -148.96 78.43 39.95
CA LEU A 302 -148.50 79.82 39.95
C LEU A 302 -148.77 80.50 38.60
N ALA A 303 -148.47 79.80 37.50
CA ALA A 303 -148.69 80.31 36.15
C ALA A 303 -150.18 80.65 35.87
N SER A 304 -151.12 79.83 36.37
CA SER A 304 -152.56 80.11 36.20
C SER A 304 -153.03 81.34 36.98
N VAL A 305 -152.43 81.62 38.14
CA VAL A 305 -152.70 82.83 38.91
C VAL A 305 -152.15 84.06 38.18
N GLU A 306 -150.91 84.01 37.70
CA GLU A 306 -150.30 85.13 36.96
C GLU A 306 -151.08 85.50 35.69
N GLU A 307 -151.62 84.52 34.97
CA GLU A 307 -152.43 84.74 33.77
C GLU A 307 -153.76 85.45 34.09
N SER A 308 -154.37 85.13 35.24
CA SER A 308 -155.58 85.82 35.72
C SER A 308 -155.34 87.30 36.08
N TRP A 309 -154.14 87.63 36.59
CA TRP A 309 -153.75 89.01 36.94
C TRP A 309 -153.37 89.84 35.71
N ARG A 310 -152.73 89.22 34.71
CA ARG A 310 -152.35 89.88 33.45
C ARG A 310 -153.56 90.46 32.72
N LEU A 311 -154.64 89.67 32.58
CA LEU A 311 -155.90 90.10 31.95
C LEU A 311 -156.58 91.28 32.67
N LYS A 312 -156.35 91.42 33.99
CA LYS A 312 -156.93 92.49 34.80
C LYS A 312 -156.19 93.83 34.63
N CYS A 313 -154.89 93.80 34.39
CA CYS A 313 -154.06 94.99 34.15
C CYS A 313 -154.25 95.60 32.75
N GLU A 314 -154.56 94.79 31.74
CA GLU A 314 -154.80 95.27 30.36
C GLU A 314 -156.08 96.13 30.24
N SER A 315 -157.08 95.90 31.09
CA SER A 315 -158.31 96.72 31.13
C SER A 315 -158.08 98.15 31.65
N MET A 316 -157.08 98.36 32.51
CA MET A 316 -156.82 99.64 33.19
C MET A 316 -155.93 100.62 32.38
N LYS A 317 -155.29 100.16 31.29
CA LYS A 317 -154.26 100.93 30.57
C LYS A 317 -154.80 101.84 29.45
N GLY A 318 -156.11 101.87 29.21
CA GLY A 318 -156.73 102.58 28.07
C GLY A 318 -157.04 104.08 28.22
N GLN A 319 -156.78 104.74 29.37
CA GLN A 319 -157.37 106.07 29.64
C GLN A 319 -156.41 107.26 29.97
N SER A 320 -155.08 107.16 30.07
CA SER A 320 -154.30 108.21 30.81
C SER A 320 -152.93 108.72 30.30
N ASN A 321 -152.44 108.44 29.08
CA ASN A 321 -151.08 108.87 28.67
C ASN A 321 -151.05 109.92 27.56
N GLY A 322 -150.93 111.21 27.91
CA GLY A 322 -150.75 112.29 26.93
C GLY A 322 -149.92 113.52 27.31
N HIS A 323 -149.42 113.72 28.55
CA HIS A 323 -148.81 115.03 28.90
C HIS A 323 -147.37 114.99 29.50
N VAL A 324 -146.83 113.87 30.00
CA VAL A 324 -145.64 113.96 30.89
C VAL A 324 -144.28 113.76 30.20
N GLU A 325 -144.23 113.24 28.97
CA GLU A 325 -142.98 112.74 28.35
C GLU A 325 -141.98 113.84 27.88
N ASP A 326 -142.40 115.08 27.58
CA ASP A 326 -141.56 116.05 26.86
C ASP A 326 -140.47 116.76 27.70
N HIS A 327 -140.49 116.74 29.05
CA HIS A 327 -139.60 117.61 29.85
C HIS A 327 -138.23 116.97 30.21
N LEU A 328 -138.07 115.64 30.15
CA LEU A 328 -136.85 114.99 30.66
C LEU A 328 -135.72 114.83 29.62
N GLN A 329 -135.99 115.02 28.33
CA GLN A 329 -135.08 114.63 27.24
C GLN A 329 -133.93 115.62 26.93
N LYS A 330 -133.87 116.80 27.58
CA LYS A 330 -132.89 117.86 27.23
C LYS A 330 -131.51 117.77 27.93
N ASN A 331 -131.40 117.17 29.12
CA ASN A 331 -130.15 117.21 29.91
C ASN A 331 -129.17 116.07 29.62
N LEU A 332 -129.55 115.05 28.85
CA LEU A 332 -128.68 113.92 28.52
C LEU A 332 -127.48 114.29 27.61
N GLY A 333 -127.48 115.48 26.99
CA GLY A 333 -126.48 115.89 25.99
C GLY A 333 -125.17 116.49 26.50
N GLU A 334 -125.08 116.96 27.74
CA GLU A 334 -123.89 117.72 28.19
C GLU A 334 -122.75 116.86 28.77
N TRP A 335 -123.02 115.62 29.21
CA TRP A 335 -122.02 114.78 29.89
C TRP A 335 -121.14 113.92 28.98
N THR A 336 -121.54 113.71 27.73
CA THR A 336 -120.79 112.91 26.73
C THR A 336 -119.47 113.57 26.29
N LEU A 337 -119.27 114.87 26.49
CA LEU A 337 -118.18 115.62 25.85
C LEU A 337 -116.82 115.61 26.61
N LYS A 338 -116.74 115.14 27.87
CA LYS A 338 -115.49 115.16 28.67
C LYS A 338 -114.68 113.85 28.68
N TYR A 339 -115.28 112.72 28.28
CA TYR A 339 -114.64 111.39 28.31
C TYR A 339 -113.69 111.11 27.11
N GLU A 340 -113.82 111.85 26.02
CA GLU A 340 -113.06 111.64 24.77
C GLU A 340 -111.57 112.05 24.80
N LYS A 341 -111.13 112.96 25.69
CA LYS A 341 -109.91 113.75 25.46
C LYS A 341 -108.52 113.19 25.87
N LEU A 342 -108.37 112.05 26.53
CA LEU A 342 -107.02 111.62 26.97
C LEU A 342 -106.72 110.12 26.85
N LYS A 343 -107.59 109.40 26.14
CA LYS A 343 -107.32 108.03 25.67
C LYS A 343 -106.18 108.00 24.61
N GLU A 344 -105.84 109.13 23.98
CA GLU A 344 -104.93 109.21 22.83
C GLU A 344 -103.41 109.16 23.13
N GLU A 345 -102.92 109.45 24.34
CA GLU A 345 -101.46 109.58 24.59
C GLU A 345 -100.72 108.26 24.88
N HIS A 346 -101.42 107.18 25.28
CA HIS A 346 -100.77 105.93 25.72
C HIS A 346 -100.42 104.93 24.59
N GLU A 347 -100.85 105.15 23.35
CA GLU A 347 -100.83 104.12 22.31
C GLU A 347 -99.62 104.21 21.34
N SER A 348 -98.80 105.28 21.35
CA SER A 348 -97.76 105.52 20.32
C SER A 348 -96.34 104.96 20.57
N PHE A 349 -95.91 104.66 21.81
CA PHE A 349 -94.49 104.33 22.09
C PHE A 349 -94.12 102.84 22.07
N ARG A 350 -95.07 101.95 21.84
CA ARG A 350 -94.83 100.49 21.83
C ARG A 350 -94.11 99.98 20.56
N ASP A 351 -94.17 100.68 19.43
CA ASP A 351 -93.84 100.13 18.10
C ASP A 351 -92.36 100.26 17.61
N ILE A 352 -91.44 100.89 18.35
CA ILE A 352 -90.05 101.13 17.85
C ILE A 352 -89.00 100.13 18.39
N SER A 353 -89.21 99.53 19.56
CA SER A 353 -88.16 98.73 20.22
C SER A 353 -87.90 97.36 19.58
N ASP A 354 -88.89 96.81 18.87
CA ASP A 354 -88.85 95.42 18.38
C ASP A 354 -88.01 95.20 17.11
N ARG A 355 -87.42 96.24 16.50
CA ARG A 355 -86.67 96.13 15.22
C ARG A 355 -85.14 95.91 15.33
N MET A 356 -84.54 95.96 16.52
CA MET A 356 -83.06 96.12 16.67
C MET A 356 -82.25 94.85 17.00
N ILE A 357 -82.87 93.75 17.46
CA ILE A 357 -82.10 92.58 17.96
C ILE A 357 -81.94 91.46 16.92
N GLU A 358 -82.81 91.37 15.90
CA GLU A 358 -82.71 90.40 14.79
C GLU A 358 -81.42 90.53 13.94
N GLU A 359 -80.59 91.55 14.18
CA GLU A 359 -79.32 91.78 13.47
C GLU A 359 -78.09 91.09 14.10
N LYS A 360 -78.16 90.63 15.36
CA LYS A 360 -77.02 90.02 16.10
C LYS A 360 -76.81 88.51 15.84
N GLU A 361 -77.83 87.78 15.40
CA GLU A 361 -77.78 86.30 15.29
C GLU A 361 -77.07 85.77 14.02
N ARG A 362 -76.65 86.64 13.09
CA ARG A 362 -75.98 86.24 11.84
C ARG A 362 -74.45 86.07 11.91
N GLU A 363 -73.80 86.46 13.01
CA GLU A 363 -72.32 86.49 13.13
C GLU A 363 -71.71 85.14 13.59
N ILE A 364 -72.48 84.29 14.30
CA ILE A 364 -71.97 83.08 14.99
C ILE A 364 -71.66 81.91 14.04
N ALA A 365 -72.29 81.87 12.86
CA ALA A 365 -72.15 80.74 11.92
C ALA A 365 -70.79 80.68 11.16
N LYS A 366 -69.88 81.65 11.34
CA LYS A 366 -68.61 81.70 10.58
C LYS A 366 -67.37 81.24 11.35
N LEU A 367 -67.46 81.01 12.67
CA LEU A 367 -66.32 80.53 13.46
C LEU A 367 -66.25 79.01 13.53
N LEU A 368 -65.81 78.45 12.40
CA LEU A 368 -64.74 77.44 12.37
C LEU A 368 -65.13 76.08 12.99
N ASN A 369 -65.55 75.09 12.23
CA ASN A 369 -65.10 74.76 10.87
C ASN A 369 -63.57 74.77 10.65
N ALA A 370 -62.76 74.82 11.74
CA ALA A 370 -61.29 74.68 11.69
C ALA A 370 -60.75 73.80 12.83
N ASN A 371 -61.33 72.63 12.98
CA ASN A 371 -60.74 71.50 13.72
C ASN A 371 -61.50 70.21 13.31
N LYS A 372 -61.63 69.89 12.02
CA LYS A 372 -60.52 69.45 11.16
C LYS A 372 -59.44 68.70 11.94
N ASP A 373 -59.51 67.39 11.80
CA ASP A 373 -58.38 66.66 11.24
C ASP A 373 -57.09 66.68 12.06
N LEU A 374 -57.13 66.03 13.22
CA LEU A 374 -56.02 65.21 13.71
C LEU A 374 -56.65 63.93 14.29
N HIS A 375 -56.88 62.94 13.44
CA HIS A 375 -55.97 61.81 13.27
C HIS A 375 -56.60 60.55 13.89
N HIS A 376 -57.23 59.68 13.10
CA HIS A 376 -56.46 58.75 12.27
C HIS A 376 -55.27 58.13 13.02
N SER A 377 -55.55 57.18 13.91
CA SER A 377 -54.87 55.88 13.95
C SER A 377 -55.43 55.05 15.10
N LEU A 378 -55.35 53.73 14.95
CA LEU A 378 -56.00 52.66 15.71
C LEU A 378 -57.47 52.46 15.32
N GLU A 379 -57.92 51.29 14.94
CA GLU A 379 -57.34 49.94 14.94
C GLU A 379 -58.37 49.10 14.16
N ALA A 380 -57.98 48.49 13.05
CA ALA A 380 -57.52 47.11 12.99
C ALA A 380 -58.63 46.06 12.74
N LYS A 381 -58.42 45.35 11.62
CA LYS A 381 -58.83 43.96 11.29
C LYS A 381 -60.30 43.74 10.96
N ALA A 382 -60.68 42.86 10.05
CA ALA A 382 -60.05 41.98 9.05
C ALA A 382 -61.23 41.27 8.34
N ALA A 383 -61.06 40.73 7.13
CA ALA A 383 -61.53 39.38 6.73
C ALA A 383 -61.67 39.15 5.20
N VAL A 384 -60.89 38.17 4.70
CA VAL A 384 -61.36 36.91 4.05
C VAL A 384 -61.56 36.80 2.50
N SER A 385 -60.84 35.78 1.97
CA SER A 385 -61.13 34.75 0.92
C SER A 385 -60.94 34.92 -0.61
N LYS A 386 -59.92 34.17 -1.10
CA LYS A 386 -59.87 33.00 -2.05
C LYS A 386 -60.66 32.94 -3.39
N ARG A 387 -59.92 32.55 -4.46
CA ARG A 387 -60.11 31.48 -5.52
C ARG A 387 -59.37 31.88 -6.81
N ASP A 388 -58.96 31.06 -7.78
CA ASP A 388 -58.97 29.62 -8.13
C ASP A 388 -57.91 29.45 -9.25
N ASN A 389 -57.40 28.23 -9.53
CA ASN A 389 -56.55 27.97 -10.71
C ASN A 389 -56.83 26.58 -11.34
N GLN A 390 -56.77 26.52 -12.67
CA GLN A 390 -57.22 25.44 -13.57
C GLN A 390 -56.11 24.41 -13.93
N SER A 391 -56.50 23.12 -13.98
CA SER A 391 -56.36 22.04 -15.02
C SER A 391 -55.26 22.09 -16.13
N PRO A 392 -55.01 21.04 -16.98
CA PRO A 392 -55.40 19.60 -16.97
C PRO A 392 -54.35 18.57 -17.53
N ALA A 393 -54.74 17.28 -17.47
CA ALA A 393 -54.67 16.18 -18.47
C ALA A 393 -53.36 15.53 -18.99
N GLY A 394 -53.31 14.20 -18.77
CA GLY A 394 -53.36 13.18 -19.83
C GLY A 394 -52.05 12.42 -20.13
N TYR A 395 -52.10 11.09 -20.26
CA TYR A 395 -51.37 10.31 -21.29
C TYR A 395 -51.78 8.82 -21.30
N ILE A 396 -51.63 8.18 -22.46
CA ILE A 396 -52.31 6.96 -22.96
C ILE A 396 -51.29 5.85 -23.32
N LYS A 397 -51.68 4.60 -23.02
CA LYS A 397 -51.44 3.26 -23.64
C LYS A 397 -50.09 2.91 -24.31
N GLN A 398 -49.55 1.77 -23.89
CA GLN A 398 -48.54 0.93 -24.57
C GLN A 398 -49.22 -0.36 -25.06
N ASP A 399 -48.82 -0.86 -26.24
CA ASP A 399 -48.72 -2.30 -26.59
C ASP A 399 -48.23 -2.46 -28.04
N ALA A 400 -46.90 -2.42 -28.22
CA ALA A 400 -46.19 -2.80 -29.45
C ALA A 400 -44.70 -3.11 -29.20
N LEU A 401 -44.33 -3.51 -27.97
CA LEU A 401 -42.92 -3.53 -27.49
C LEU A 401 -42.33 -4.93 -27.23
N SER A 402 -43.07 -6.01 -27.44
CA SER A 402 -42.64 -7.35 -26.96
C SER A 402 -41.85 -8.20 -27.95
N ILE A 403 -41.77 -7.85 -29.23
CA ILE A 403 -41.16 -8.72 -30.25
C ILE A 403 -39.72 -8.26 -30.59
N GLU A 404 -39.49 -6.96 -30.80
CA GLU A 404 -38.14 -6.40 -31.00
C GLU A 404 -37.24 -6.51 -29.74
N LEU A 405 -37.86 -6.51 -28.54
CA LEU A 405 -37.15 -6.68 -27.28
C LEU A 405 -36.53 -8.08 -27.14
N ALA A 406 -37.18 -9.11 -27.70
CA ALA A 406 -36.69 -10.49 -27.62
C ALA A 406 -35.47 -10.73 -28.52
N GLU A 407 -35.43 -10.16 -29.73
CA GLU A 407 -34.29 -10.27 -30.64
C GLU A 407 -33.07 -9.48 -30.12
N GLN A 408 -33.29 -8.28 -29.57
CA GLN A 408 -32.23 -7.52 -28.89
C GLN A 408 -31.69 -8.27 -27.66
N GLN A 409 -32.54 -8.99 -26.95
CA GLN A 409 -32.13 -9.77 -25.78
C GLN A 409 -31.28 -10.99 -26.16
N ILE A 410 -31.58 -11.65 -27.28
CA ILE A 410 -30.76 -12.76 -27.80
C ILE A 410 -29.37 -12.26 -28.21
N LEU A 411 -29.29 -11.13 -28.92
CA LEU A 411 -28.01 -10.53 -29.32
C LEU A 411 -27.16 -10.09 -28.11
N LEU A 412 -27.80 -9.57 -27.06
CA LEU A 412 -27.12 -9.18 -25.84
C LEU A 412 -26.52 -10.38 -25.10
N LEU A 413 -27.28 -11.49 -25.00
CA LEU A 413 -26.82 -12.72 -24.37
C LEU A 413 -25.65 -13.35 -25.12
N ALA A 414 -25.67 -13.35 -26.46
CA ALA A 414 -24.56 -13.85 -27.27
C ALA A 414 -23.28 -13.02 -27.08
N ARG A 415 -23.40 -11.68 -27.04
CA ARG A 415 -22.27 -10.79 -26.74
C ARG A 415 -21.70 -11.04 -25.34
N GLN A 416 -22.57 -11.22 -24.34
CA GLN A 416 -22.15 -11.50 -22.98
C GLN A 416 -21.44 -12.86 -22.87
N GLN A 417 -21.85 -13.85 -23.65
CA GLN A 417 -21.20 -15.16 -23.67
C GLN A 417 -19.81 -15.13 -24.31
N ALA A 418 -19.66 -14.41 -25.43
CA ALA A 418 -18.34 -14.20 -26.05
C ALA A 418 -17.37 -13.48 -25.11
N GLN A 419 -17.85 -12.47 -24.36
CA GLN A 419 -17.02 -11.77 -23.35
C GLN A 419 -16.58 -12.70 -22.22
N ARG A 420 -17.48 -13.54 -21.69
CA ARG A 420 -17.11 -14.53 -20.66
C ARG A 420 -16.09 -15.54 -21.17
N GLU A 421 -16.23 -16.01 -22.41
CA GLU A 421 -15.28 -16.97 -23.01
C GLU A 421 -13.90 -16.34 -23.27
N GLU A 422 -13.86 -15.06 -23.63
CA GLU A 422 -12.61 -14.31 -23.78
C GLU A 422 -11.93 -14.08 -22.42
N GLU A 423 -12.66 -13.67 -21.39
CA GLU A 423 -12.15 -13.52 -20.02
C GLU A 423 -11.62 -14.86 -19.47
N LEU A 424 -12.35 -15.96 -19.68
CA LEU A 424 -11.88 -17.30 -19.33
C LEU A 424 -10.59 -17.64 -20.09
N SER A 425 -10.52 -17.36 -21.39
CA SER A 425 -9.33 -17.64 -22.19
C SER A 425 -8.12 -16.78 -21.80
N GLN A 426 -8.35 -15.55 -21.36
CA GLN A 426 -7.32 -14.67 -20.80
C GLN A 426 -6.84 -15.19 -19.44
N SER A 427 -7.77 -15.58 -18.56
CA SER A 427 -7.44 -16.19 -17.25
C SER A 427 -6.65 -17.48 -17.41
N HIS A 428 -7.01 -18.37 -18.35
CA HIS A 428 -6.26 -19.60 -18.61
C HIS A 428 -4.82 -19.32 -19.08
N ARG A 429 -4.64 -18.32 -19.96
CA ARG A 429 -3.30 -17.89 -20.38
C ARG A 429 -2.48 -17.34 -19.22
N HIS A 430 -3.10 -16.54 -18.35
CA HIS A 430 -2.42 -16.00 -17.17
C HIS A 430 -2.04 -17.10 -16.17
N ILE A 431 -2.92 -18.07 -15.94
CA ILE A 431 -2.65 -19.24 -15.08
C ILE A 431 -1.45 -20.03 -15.62
N LEU A 432 -1.39 -20.31 -16.92
CA LEU A 432 -0.26 -21.02 -17.51
C LEU A 432 1.05 -20.24 -17.39
N ALA A 433 1.03 -18.92 -17.58
CA ALA A 433 2.20 -18.07 -17.39
C ALA A 433 2.69 -18.10 -15.94
N LEU A 434 1.78 -17.99 -14.96
CA LEU A 434 2.11 -18.07 -13.54
C LEU A 434 2.62 -19.46 -13.14
N GLN A 435 2.06 -20.53 -13.71
CA GLN A 435 2.56 -21.89 -13.46
C GLN A 435 4.00 -22.06 -13.95
N GLN A 436 4.32 -21.56 -15.13
CA GLN A 436 5.69 -21.58 -15.66
C GLN A 436 6.63 -20.76 -14.78
N GLU A 437 6.21 -19.58 -14.34
CA GLU A 437 6.99 -18.73 -13.43
C GLU A 437 7.26 -19.42 -12.07
N VAL A 438 6.25 -20.11 -11.50
CA VAL A 438 6.44 -20.89 -10.27
C VAL A 438 7.44 -22.02 -10.47
N GLU A 439 7.36 -22.75 -11.58
CA GLU A 439 8.33 -23.81 -11.87
C GLU A 439 9.76 -23.27 -12.05
N ASP A 440 9.90 -22.11 -12.69
CA ASP A 440 11.20 -21.44 -12.86
C ASP A 440 11.76 -21.02 -11.48
N LEU A 441 10.94 -20.38 -10.64
CA LEU A 441 11.30 -20.01 -9.27
C LEU A 441 11.62 -21.20 -8.37
N GLU A 442 10.94 -22.34 -8.54
CA GLU A 442 11.26 -23.57 -7.82
C GLU A 442 12.63 -24.13 -8.23
N ARG A 443 12.98 -24.06 -9.52
CA ARG A 443 14.30 -24.48 -10.01
C ARG A 443 15.40 -23.55 -9.49
N GLU A 444 15.16 -22.25 -9.47
CA GLU A 444 16.08 -21.26 -8.88
C GLU A 444 16.26 -21.48 -7.37
N ASN A 445 15.19 -21.69 -6.62
CA ASN A 445 15.28 -22.00 -5.19
C ASN A 445 16.09 -23.26 -4.92
N ARG A 446 15.89 -24.34 -5.69
CA ARG A 446 16.69 -25.57 -5.55
C ARG A 446 18.18 -25.31 -5.81
N LEU A 447 18.51 -24.45 -6.77
CA LEU A 447 19.89 -24.06 -7.05
C LEU A 447 20.48 -23.21 -5.92
N HIS A 448 19.71 -22.26 -5.39
CA HIS A 448 20.09 -21.46 -4.24
C HIS A 448 20.32 -22.31 -2.99
N ASP A 449 19.47 -23.30 -2.72
CA ASP A 449 19.67 -24.24 -1.61
C ASP A 449 20.98 -25.04 -1.76
N GLN A 450 21.30 -25.46 -2.99
CA GLN A 450 22.57 -26.16 -3.29
C GLN A 450 23.78 -25.25 -3.09
N GLN A 451 23.70 -24.00 -3.56
CA GLN A 451 24.75 -23.01 -3.38
C GLN A 451 24.93 -22.66 -1.89
N GLU A 452 23.84 -22.47 -1.15
CA GLU A 452 23.86 -22.20 0.28
C GLU A 452 24.49 -23.37 1.04
N ALA A 453 24.13 -24.61 0.70
CA ALA A 453 24.74 -25.80 1.29
C ALA A 453 26.25 -25.88 1.03
N MET A 454 26.69 -25.58 -0.20
CA MET A 454 28.11 -25.52 -0.57
C MET A 454 28.84 -24.42 0.21
N LEU A 455 28.30 -23.20 0.24
CA LEU A 455 28.90 -22.06 0.95
C LEU A 455 28.95 -22.30 2.46
N LYS A 456 27.90 -22.89 3.06
CA LYS A 456 27.91 -23.29 4.48
C LYS A 456 28.97 -24.36 4.75
N ALA A 457 29.15 -25.33 3.86
CA ALA A 457 30.20 -26.34 4.01
C ALA A 457 31.60 -25.71 3.93
N GLU A 458 31.79 -24.75 3.01
CA GLU A 458 33.06 -24.06 2.84
C GLU A 458 33.36 -23.10 3.99
N LEU A 459 32.38 -22.34 4.49
CA LEU A 459 32.53 -21.55 5.71
C LEU A 459 32.93 -22.44 6.90
N ARG A 460 32.28 -23.60 7.06
CA ARG A 460 32.67 -24.56 8.10
C ARG A 460 34.08 -25.11 7.88
N ASN A 461 34.53 -25.31 6.63
CA ASN A 461 35.91 -25.72 6.33
C ASN A 461 36.91 -24.63 6.71
N MET A 462 36.61 -23.39 6.33
CA MET A 462 37.42 -22.22 6.63
C MET A 462 37.53 -21.98 8.14
N GLU A 463 36.42 -22.03 8.87
CA GLU A 463 36.43 -21.94 10.35
C GLU A 463 37.26 -23.06 10.98
N ARG A 464 37.15 -24.30 10.47
CA ARG A 464 37.97 -25.42 10.95
C ARG A 464 39.45 -25.21 10.61
N SER A 465 39.79 -24.62 9.46
CA SER A 465 41.19 -24.32 9.09
C SER A 465 41.79 -23.22 9.98
N GLN A 466 41.06 -22.14 10.22
CA GLN A 466 41.49 -21.05 11.09
C GLN A 466 41.70 -21.52 12.53
N LYS A 467 40.80 -22.37 13.04
CA LYS A 467 40.95 -22.98 14.37
C LYS A 467 42.15 -23.92 14.45
N ARG A 468 42.56 -24.58 13.35
CA ARG A 468 43.77 -25.43 13.29
C ARG A 468 45.06 -24.63 13.33
N GLU A 469 45.08 -23.43 12.75
CA GLU A 469 46.27 -22.54 12.76
C GLU A 469 46.64 -22.07 14.18
N GLY A 470 45.66 -21.95 15.08
CA GLY A 470 45.88 -21.53 16.48
C GLY A 470 46.27 -22.65 17.44
N VAL A 471 46.45 -23.89 16.96
CA VAL A 471 46.75 -25.05 17.81
C VAL A 471 48.25 -25.13 18.09
N ASP A 472 48.61 -25.30 19.37
CA ASP A 472 49.99 -25.59 19.74
C ASP A 472 50.38 -27.00 19.27
N MET A 473 51.24 -27.06 18.24
CA MET A 473 51.76 -28.30 17.68
C MET A 473 52.56 -29.13 18.69
N THR A 474 53.13 -28.49 19.71
CA THR A 474 53.84 -29.18 20.80
C THR A 474 52.87 -29.97 21.67
N TYR A 475 51.72 -29.37 21.99
CA TYR A 475 50.66 -30.03 22.74
C TYR A 475 50.04 -31.18 21.93
N LEU A 476 49.73 -30.94 20.65
CA LEU A 476 49.21 -31.98 19.76
C LEU A 476 50.19 -33.15 19.62
N LYS A 477 51.49 -32.87 19.47
CA LYS A 477 52.55 -33.89 19.44
C LYS A 477 52.52 -34.75 20.71
N ASN A 478 52.38 -34.14 21.89
CA ASN A 478 52.35 -34.86 23.16
C ASN A 478 51.08 -35.72 23.31
N VAL A 479 49.94 -35.23 22.82
CA VAL A 479 48.67 -35.98 22.82
C VAL A 479 48.76 -37.17 21.86
N ILE A 480 49.31 -36.99 20.66
CA ILE A 480 49.54 -38.08 19.70
C ILE A 480 50.57 -39.08 20.25
N LEU A 481 51.64 -38.61 20.87
CA LEU A 481 52.65 -39.47 21.48
C LEU A 481 52.02 -40.33 22.59
N LYS A 482 51.21 -39.73 23.48
CA LYS A 482 50.43 -40.49 24.48
C LYS A 482 49.46 -41.48 23.84
N LEU A 483 48.78 -41.09 22.77
CA LEU A 483 47.88 -41.99 22.02
C LEU A 483 48.65 -43.21 21.48
N LEU A 484 49.88 -43.01 21.00
CA LEU A 484 50.76 -44.08 20.50
C LEU A 484 51.37 -44.93 21.63
N GLU A 485 51.68 -44.34 22.78
CA GLU A 485 52.25 -45.03 23.94
C GLU A 485 51.23 -45.86 24.72
N THR A 486 50.01 -45.34 24.92
CA THR A 486 48.99 -45.99 25.76
C THR A 486 47.92 -46.72 24.96
N GLY A 487 47.71 -46.37 23.68
CA GLY A 487 46.66 -46.95 22.85
C GLY A 487 45.23 -46.58 23.27
N GLU A 488 45.05 -45.60 24.16
CA GLU A 488 43.76 -45.18 24.71
C GLU A 488 42.96 -44.29 23.73
N VAL A 489 42.58 -44.87 22.58
CA VAL A 489 41.91 -44.13 21.51
C VAL A 489 40.56 -43.56 21.97
N GLY A 490 39.82 -44.24 22.84
CA GLY A 490 38.53 -43.75 23.34
C GLY A 490 38.60 -42.43 24.12
N ALA A 491 39.67 -42.23 24.92
CA ALA A 491 39.83 -41.04 25.76
C ALA A 491 40.54 -39.89 25.02
N LEU A 492 41.49 -40.22 24.15
CA LEU A 492 42.34 -39.24 23.46
C LEU A 492 41.79 -38.82 22.08
N LEU A 493 40.95 -39.63 21.42
CA LEU A 493 40.32 -39.27 20.14
C LEU A 493 39.43 -38.01 20.22
N PRO A 494 38.61 -37.79 21.27
CA PRO A 494 37.86 -36.53 21.41
C PRO A 494 38.78 -35.30 21.51
N VAL A 495 39.91 -35.45 22.21
CA VAL A 495 40.90 -34.37 22.35
C VAL A 495 41.57 -34.08 21.01
N VAL A 496 41.99 -35.11 20.27
CA VAL A 496 42.56 -34.97 18.92
C VAL A 496 41.54 -34.39 17.94
N ALA A 497 40.29 -34.84 17.98
CA ALA A 497 39.21 -34.34 17.14
C ALA A 497 38.89 -32.86 17.41
N MET A 498 38.99 -32.42 18.67
CA MET A 498 38.83 -31.02 19.06
C MET A 498 40.02 -30.16 18.60
N LEU A 499 41.25 -30.64 18.77
CA LEU A 499 42.45 -29.90 18.33
C LEU A 499 42.51 -29.78 16.81
N LEU A 500 42.27 -30.88 16.09
CA LEU A 500 42.31 -30.91 14.63
C LEU A 500 40.98 -30.53 13.96
N GLN A 501 39.96 -30.21 14.77
CA GLN A 501 38.65 -29.75 14.30
C GLN A 501 38.02 -30.70 13.27
N PHE A 502 37.88 -31.97 13.63
CA PHE A 502 37.31 -33.00 12.76
C PHE A 502 35.87 -32.66 12.38
N SER A 503 35.51 -32.94 11.12
CA SER A 503 34.13 -32.93 10.69
C SER A 503 33.35 -34.06 11.38
N PRO A 504 32.01 -33.95 11.47
CA PRO A 504 31.18 -35.04 12.00
C PRO A 504 31.44 -36.37 11.27
N ASP A 505 31.67 -36.32 9.96
CA ASP A 505 31.97 -37.50 9.15
C ASP A 505 33.35 -38.10 9.46
N GLU A 506 34.36 -37.27 9.69
CA GLU A 506 35.71 -37.70 10.10
C GLU A 506 35.70 -38.31 11.50
N LEU A 507 35.00 -37.69 12.45
CA LEU A 507 34.82 -38.21 13.80
C LEU A 507 34.09 -39.56 13.77
N ASN A 508 33.01 -39.66 12.98
CA ASN A 508 32.29 -40.90 12.77
C ASN A 508 33.20 -41.98 12.16
N LYS A 509 33.98 -41.67 11.12
CA LYS A 509 34.95 -42.61 10.51
C LYS A 509 35.97 -43.12 11.53
N CYS A 510 36.51 -42.25 12.38
CA CYS A 510 37.44 -42.63 13.43
C CYS A 510 36.77 -43.52 14.49
N GLN A 511 35.56 -43.17 14.94
CA GLN A 511 34.80 -43.98 15.90
C GLN A 511 34.43 -45.36 15.34
N HIS A 512 34.00 -45.44 14.08
CA HIS A 512 33.69 -46.70 13.41
C HIS A 512 34.95 -47.56 13.22
N GLY A 513 36.09 -46.96 12.88
CA GLY A 513 37.39 -47.66 12.80
C GLY A 513 37.85 -48.22 14.14
N VAL A 514 37.59 -47.50 15.23
CA VAL A 514 37.90 -47.96 16.60
C VAL A 514 36.96 -49.09 17.03
N LEU A 515 35.65 -48.97 16.79
CA LEU A 515 34.66 -50.02 17.11
C LEU A 515 34.88 -51.29 16.28
N SER A 516 35.27 -51.17 15.01
CA SER A 516 35.59 -52.31 14.16
C SER A 516 36.83 -53.08 14.66
N ASN A 517 37.81 -52.40 15.27
CA ASN A 517 38.97 -53.04 15.89
C ASN A 517 38.61 -53.76 17.20
N VAL A 518 37.68 -53.22 17.99
CA VAL A 518 37.20 -53.86 19.23
C VAL A 518 36.38 -55.13 18.92
N ALA A 519 35.61 -55.13 17.83
CA ALA A 519 34.84 -56.30 17.39
C ALA A 519 35.70 -57.45 16.80
N SER A 520 37.00 -57.22 16.58
CA SER A 520 37.93 -58.17 15.93
C SER A 520 38.79 -58.99 16.91
N LEU A 521 38.59 -58.84 18.24
CA LEU A 521 39.29 -59.64 19.25
C LEU A 521 38.44 -60.82 19.71
N PRO A 522 38.92 -62.08 19.61
CA PRO A 522 38.27 -63.22 20.22
C PRO A 522 38.50 -63.19 21.74
N ALA A 523 37.42 -63.34 22.50
CA ALA A 523 37.47 -63.53 23.93
C ALA A 523 38.05 -64.91 24.28
N THR A 524 39.35 -65.00 24.61
CA THR A 524 39.94 -65.93 25.61
C THR A 524 41.48 -65.89 25.59
N ALA A 525 42.10 -65.60 26.75
CA ALA A 525 43.11 -66.43 27.41
C ALA A 525 43.81 -65.65 28.53
N LEU A 526 43.78 -66.24 29.72
CA LEU A 526 44.65 -65.90 30.85
C LEU A 526 46.10 -66.32 30.54
N SER A 527 47.06 -65.47 30.89
CA SER A 527 48.26 -65.76 31.69
C SER A 527 49.57 -65.14 31.17
N ASP A 528 50.14 -64.32 32.06
CA ASP A 528 51.57 -64.07 32.36
C ASP A 528 52.55 -63.49 31.33
N GLY A 529 53.37 -62.56 31.84
CA GLY A 529 54.65 -62.14 31.24
C GLY A 529 54.59 -60.87 30.41
N GLY A 530 55.20 -59.80 30.91
CA GLY A 530 55.15 -58.45 30.36
C GLY A 530 55.48 -58.37 28.87
N SER A 531 54.57 -57.75 28.12
CA SER A 531 54.86 -57.18 26.81
C SER A 531 53.84 -56.07 26.51
N THR A 532 54.35 -55.04 25.87
CA THR A 532 53.78 -53.73 25.53
C THR A 532 52.31 -53.72 25.07
N PRO A 533 51.55 -52.65 25.37
CA PRO A 533 50.16 -52.53 24.97
C PRO A 533 50.05 -52.49 23.44
N ASN A 534 49.10 -53.27 22.91
CA ASN A 534 48.81 -53.46 21.50
C ASN A 534 48.72 -52.13 20.73
N SER A 535 49.75 -51.86 19.93
CA SER A 535 49.80 -50.70 19.04
C SER A 535 48.87 -50.88 17.85
N PHE A 536 48.03 -49.87 17.63
CA PHE A 536 47.10 -49.70 16.51
C PHE A 536 47.78 -49.82 15.12
N PHE A 537 49.11 -49.76 15.07
CA PHE A 537 49.92 -49.69 13.84
C PHE A 537 50.57 -51.00 13.40
N GLY A 538 50.24 -52.16 13.99
CA GLY A 538 50.72 -53.47 13.52
C GLY A 538 50.38 -53.84 12.07
N ARG A 539 49.69 -52.95 11.33
CA ARG A 539 49.29 -53.10 9.93
C ARG A 539 50.16 -52.32 8.92
N PHE A 540 51.09 -51.49 9.40
CA PHE A 540 52.06 -50.82 8.53
C PHE A 540 53.38 -51.58 8.55
N THR A 541 53.54 -52.53 7.63
CA THR A 541 54.84 -53.08 7.26
C THR A 541 55.58 -52.03 6.44
N PHE A 542 56.75 -51.60 6.90
CA PHE A 542 57.72 -50.85 6.08
C PHE A 542 58.49 -51.79 5.16
#